data_AF-H6RA80-F1
#
_entry.id   AF-H6RA80-F1
#
_cell.length_a   1.000
_cell.length_b   1.000
_cell.length_c   1.000
_cell.angle_alpha   90.00
_cell.angle_beta   90.00
_cell.angle_gamma   90.00
#
_symmetry.space_group_name_H-M   'P 1'
#
loop_
_entity.id
_entity.type
_entity.pdbx_description
1 polymer ?
#
loop_
_entity_poly.entity_id
_entity_poly.type
_entity_poly.pdbx_seq_one_letter_code
_entity_poly.pdbx_strand_id
1 'polypeptide(L)'
;MTTMEMPHVTECTVSNCSYNHDGCHAYAINVAGHNGSADCETFIPLTMKGGLDTVTSMVGACQRADCIHNRDLECTASEIRVGPGSGEHAARCLTYSSR
;
A
#
# COMPACT_ATOMS: atom_id res chain seq x y z
N MET A 1 4.65 16.40 21.38
CA MET A 1 4.71 16.09 19.94
C MET A 1 3.87 14.84 19.75
N THR A 2 2.75 14.93 19.04
CA THR A 2 2.02 13.73 18.60
C THR A 2 2.79 13.16 17.43
N THR A 3 3.46 12.02 17.62
CA THR A 3 4.02 11.25 16.52
C THR A 3 2.87 10.83 15.62
N MET A 4 2.88 11.22 14.34
CA MET A 4 1.98 10.61 13.37
C MET A 4 2.45 9.17 13.18
N GLU A 5 1.74 8.21 13.77
CA GLU A 5 1.92 6.80 13.43
C GLU A 5 1.42 6.61 12.01
N MET A 6 2.31 6.17 11.12
CA MET A 6 1.94 5.85 9.75
C MET A 6 1.03 4.63 9.76
N PRO A 7 0.02 4.59 8.89
CA PRO A 7 -1.01 3.58 8.96
C PRO A 7 -0.49 2.24 8.48
N HIS A 8 -0.80 1.20 9.25
CA HIS A 8 -0.33 -0.14 9.00
C HIS A 8 -1.13 -0.83 7.89
N VAL A 9 -0.44 -1.59 7.06
CA VAL A 9 -1.06 -2.55 6.13
C VAL A 9 -1.53 -3.75 6.95
N THR A 10 -2.83 -3.81 7.21
CA THR A 10 -3.46 -4.88 7.99
C THR A 10 -3.81 -6.09 7.14
N GLU A 11 -3.94 -5.90 5.82
CA GLU A 11 -4.26 -6.97 4.88
C GLU A 11 -3.62 -6.74 3.51
N CYS A 12 -2.98 -7.77 2.95
CA CYS A 12 -2.53 -7.78 1.56
C CYS A 12 -2.84 -9.14 0.91
N THR A 13 -3.77 -9.16 -0.05
CA THR A 13 -4.21 -10.41 -0.71
C THR A 13 -3.56 -10.66 -2.08
N VAL A 14 -2.59 -9.82 -2.48
CA VAL A 14 -1.91 -9.91 -3.78
C VAL A 14 -0.88 -11.04 -3.78
N SER A 15 -1.20 -12.18 -4.38
CA SER A 15 -0.36 -13.39 -4.31
C SER A 15 0.95 -13.32 -5.11
N ASN A 16 1.00 -12.52 -6.17
CA ASN A 16 2.16 -12.42 -7.08
C ASN A 16 3.11 -11.27 -6.71
N CYS A 17 3.15 -10.84 -5.44
CA CYS A 17 4.02 -9.77 -4.97
C CYS A 17 5.20 -10.35 -4.18
N SER A 18 6.42 -9.90 -4.47
CA SER A 18 7.65 -10.31 -3.78
C SER A 18 7.66 -10.00 -2.28
N TYR A 19 6.95 -8.95 -1.86
CA TYR A 19 6.78 -8.55 -0.46
C TYR A 19 5.59 -9.22 0.23
N ASN A 20 4.72 -9.93 -0.51
CA ASN A 20 3.58 -10.61 0.08
C ASN A 20 3.88 -12.09 0.27
N HIS A 21 4.31 -12.43 1.47
CA HIS A 21 4.47 -13.78 1.94
C HIS A 21 3.95 -13.75 3.37
N ASP A 22 2.79 -14.36 3.64
CA ASP A 22 2.17 -14.38 4.97
C ASP A 22 1.83 -12.99 5.59
N GLY A 23 1.76 -11.97 4.75
CA GLY A 23 1.52 -10.59 5.12
C GLY A 23 2.33 -9.67 4.20
N CYS A 24 2.11 -8.36 4.30
CA CYS A 24 2.99 -7.43 3.60
C CYS A 24 4.27 -7.21 4.43
N HIS A 25 5.42 -7.56 3.86
CA HIS A 25 6.74 -7.39 4.48
C HIS A 25 7.51 -6.16 3.96
N ALA A 26 6.88 -5.36 3.10
CA ALA A 26 7.44 -4.07 2.72
C ALA A 26 7.44 -3.13 3.93
N TYR A 27 8.58 -2.50 4.24
CA TYR A 27 8.67 -1.54 5.35
C TYR A 27 7.67 -0.38 5.18
N ALA A 28 7.64 0.19 3.97
CA ALA A 28 6.74 1.26 3.61
C ALA A 28 6.25 1.08 2.18
N ILE A 29 4.93 1.07 1.97
CA ILE A 29 4.31 1.02 0.65
C ILE A 29 3.99 2.42 0.13
N ASN A 30 4.01 2.58 -1.18
CA ASN A 30 3.52 3.78 -1.84
C ASN A 30 2.19 3.48 -2.55
N VAL A 31 1.26 4.42 -2.49
CA VAL A 31 -0.02 4.35 -3.22
C VAL A 31 -0.04 5.43 -4.29
N ALA A 32 -0.13 5.05 -5.55
CA ALA A 32 -0.06 5.95 -6.70
C ALA A 32 -1.26 5.81 -7.64
N GLY A 33 -1.36 6.72 -8.61
CA GLY A 33 -2.55 6.91 -9.46
C GLY A 33 -2.29 6.92 -10.96
N HIS A 34 -1.15 6.42 -11.43
CA HIS A 34 -0.63 6.64 -12.78
C HIS A 34 -1.62 6.29 -13.92
N ASN A 35 -2.55 5.39 -13.67
CA ASN A 35 -3.51 4.82 -14.62
C ASN A 35 -4.97 4.97 -14.14
N GLY A 36 -5.24 5.91 -13.23
CA GLY A 36 -6.58 6.18 -12.68
C GLY A 36 -6.99 5.31 -11.50
N SER A 37 -6.33 4.18 -11.23
CA SER A 37 -6.56 3.36 -10.03
C SER A 37 -5.58 3.68 -8.90
N ALA A 38 -5.99 3.48 -7.66
CA ALA A 38 -5.11 3.66 -6.51
C ALA A 38 -4.25 2.41 -6.33
N ASP A 39 -3.16 2.35 -7.06
CA ASP A 39 -2.30 1.18 -7.15
C ASP A 39 -1.24 1.19 -6.05
N CYS A 40 -0.88 0.02 -5.54
CA CYS A 40 0.27 -0.16 -4.67
C CYS A 40 1.54 -0.14 -5.54
N GLU A 41 2.19 1.02 -5.62
CA GLU A 41 3.38 1.24 -6.44
C GLU A 41 4.58 0.41 -5.96
N THR A 42 4.56 -0.06 -4.72
CA THR A 42 5.58 -0.96 -4.14
C THR A 42 5.45 -2.41 -4.63
N PHE A 43 4.45 -2.72 -5.45
CA PHE A 43 4.31 -4.04 -6.05
C PHE A 43 5.52 -4.41 -6.92
N ILE A 44 6.12 -5.56 -6.62
CA ILE A 44 7.23 -6.15 -7.39
C ILE A 44 6.85 -7.59 -7.74
N PRO A 45 6.72 -7.97 -9.03
CA PRO A 45 6.33 -9.32 -9.45
C PRO A 45 7.53 -10.24 -9.72
N LEU A 46 8.44 -10.40 -8.75
CA LEU A 46 9.57 -11.32 -8.85
C LEU A 46 9.33 -12.60 -8.04
N THR A 47 10.01 -13.69 -8.43
CA THR A 47 10.00 -14.95 -7.68
C THR A 47 10.80 -14.86 -6.37
N MET A 48 11.76 -13.95 -6.29
CA MET A 48 12.54 -13.67 -5.09
C MET A 48 11.65 -13.00 -4.02
N LYS A 49 11.78 -13.44 -2.77
CA LYS A 49 11.13 -12.81 -1.62
C LYS A 49 11.96 -11.63 -1.15
N GLY A 50 11.30 -10.52 -0.86
CA GLY A 50 11.91 -9.32 -0.33
C GLY A 50 11.11 -8.79 0.85
N GLY A 51 11.71 -7.90 1.63
CA GLY A 51 11.10 -7.40 2.85
C GLY A 51 11.91 -7.76 4.07
N LEU A 52 11.40 -7.39 5.23
CA LEU A 52 12.04 -7.65 6.52
C LEU A 52 11.30 -8.79 7.22
N ASP A 53 12.04 -9.65 7.93
CA ASP A 53 11.49 -10.85 8.60
C ASP A 53 10.41 -10.49 9.63
N THR A 54 10.57 -9.36 10.32
CA THR A 54 9.61 -8.82 11.31
C THR A 54 9.37 -7.34 11.04
N VAL A 55 8.29 -7.04 10.32
CA VAL A 55 7.87 -5.65 10.06
C VAL A 55 6.36 -5.52 10.13
N THR A 56 5.92 -4.43 10.76
CA THR A 56 4.57 -3.91 10.56
C THR A 56 4.63 -2.99 9.35
N SER A 57 4.18 -3.48 8.19
CA SER A 57 4.18 -2.68 6.97
C SER A 57 3.32 -1.43 7.14
N MET A 58 3.77 -0.31 6.61
CA MET A 58 3.09 0.99 6.68
C MET A 58 2.92 1.61 5.30
N VAL A 59 2.15 2.68 5.16
CA VAL A 59 2.16 3.52 3.95
C VAL A 59 3.23 4.60 4.12
N GLY A 60 4.23 4.61 3.25
CA GLY A 60 5.28 5.63 3.21
C GLY A 60 4.92 6.86 2.39
N ALA A 61 4.05 6.73 1.38
CA ALA A 61 3.49 7.88 0.68
C ALA A 61 2.14 7.55 0.02
N CYS A 62 1.17 8.45 0.16
CA CYS A 62 -0.06 8.47 -0.63
C CYS A 62 0.05 9.57 -1.70
N GLN A 63 0.28 9.18 -2.95
CA GLN A 63 0.42 10.09 -4.08
C GLN A 63 -0.93 10.42 -4.76
N ARG A 64 -2.02 9.77 -4.32
CA ARG A 64 -3.39 10.06 -4.76
C ARG A 64 -3.89 11.36 -4.15
N ALA A 65 -3.75 12.46 -4.87
CA ALA A 65 -4.17 13.79 -4.41
C ALA A 65 -5.69 13.88 -4.12
N ASP A 66 -6.47 13.05 -4.78
CA ASP A 66 -7.93 12.94 -4.63
C ASP A 66 -8.37 12.03 -3.48
N CYS A 67 -7.44 11.37 -2.78
CA CYS A 67 -7.77 10.45 -1.69
C CYS A 67 -8.21 11.21 -0.42
N ILE A 68 -9.32 10.78 0.20
CA ILE A 68 -9.81 11.37 1.47
C ILE A 68 -8.82 11.21 2.62
N HIS A 69 -8.02 10.14 2.59
CA HIS A 69 -7.03 9.80 3.61
C HIS A 69 -5.67 10.48 3.38
N ASN A 70 -5.47 11.16 2.26
CA ASN A 70 -4.23 11.84 1.97
C ASN A 70 -4.19 13.20 2.65
N ARG A 71 -3.19 13.40 3.52
CA ARG A 71 -2.80 14.68 4.11
C ARG A 71 -1.33 14.91 3.82
N ASP A 72 -1.01 15.87 2.95
CA ASP A 72 0.37 16.27 2.66
C ASP A 72 1.26 15.11 2.17
N LEU A 73 0.69 14.21 1.34
CA LEU A 73 1.29 12.96 0.86
C LEU A 73 1.45 11.86 1.92
N GLU A 74 1.02 12.11 3.16
CA GLU A 74 0.96 11.14 4.23
C GLU A 74 -0.46 10.54 4.31
N CYS A 75 -0.54 9.22 4.45
CA CYS A 75 -1.82 8.54 4.61
C CYS A 75 -2.27 8.60 6.07
N THR A 76 -3.53 8.96 6.31
CA THR A 76 -4.12 9.09 7.65
C THR A 76 -5.26 8.09 7.91
N ALA A 77 -5.40 7.05 7.08
CA ALA A 77 -6.35 5.98 7.34
C ALA A 77 -5.98 5.25 8.65
N SER A 78 -6.92 4.60 9.34
CA SER A 78 -6.57 3.80 10.52
C SER A 78 -5.95 2.46 10.16
N GLU A 79 -6.34 1.89 9.02
CA GLU A 79 -5.91 0.57 8.54
C GLU A 79 -5.85 0.56 7.01
N ILE A 80 -4.87 -0.16 6.46
CA ILE A 80 -4.65 -0.23 5.02
C ILE A 80 -4.86 -1.65 4.52
N ARG A 81 -5.74 -1.81 3.54
CA ARG A 81 -5.98 -3.06 2.82
C ARG A 81 -5.50 -2.94 1.40
N VAL A 82 -4.72 -3.93 0.96
CA VAL A 82 -4.23 -4.06 -0.40
C VAL A 82 -4.76 -5.36 -0.99
N GLY A 83 -5.22 -5.32 -2.24
CA GLY A 83 -5.74 -6.51 -2.90
C GLY A 83 -5.59 -6.45 -4.42
N PRO A 84 -5.95 -7.54 -5.11
CA PRO A 84 -5.83 -7.60 -6.56
C PRO A 84 -6.77 -6.58 -7.21
N GLY A 85 -6.30 -5.94 -8.27
CA GLY A 85 -7.14 -5.19 -9.19
C GLY A 85 -7.38 -5.93 -10.50
N SER A 86 -7.80 -5.18 -11.52
CA SER A 86 -8.09 -5.69 -12.86
C SER A 86 -7.14 -5.07 -13.88
N GLY A 87 -6.80 -5.83 -14.93
CA GLY A 87 -5.93 -5.34 -16.00
C GLY A 87 -4.53 -4.98 -15.49
N GLU A 88 -4.11 -3.74 -15.71
CA GLU A 88 -2.78 -3.23 -15.33
C GLU A 88 -2.65 -2.98 -13.81
N HIS A 89 -3.74 -3.04 -13.06
CA HIS A 89 -3.79 -2.74 -11.62
C HIS A 89 -3.53 -4.00 -10.78
N ALA A 90 -2.36 -4.62 -10.90
CA ALA A 90 -2.09 -5.92 -10.25
C ALA A 90 -2.22 -5.88 -8.71
N ALA A 91 -1.94 -4.72 -8.09
CA ALA A 91 -2.10 -4.49 -6.66
C ALA A 91 -2.76 -3.12 -6.43
N ARG A 92 -3.88 -3.09 -5.71
CA ARG A 92 -4.66 -1.88 -5.43
C ARG A 92 -4.78 -1.65 -3.93
N CYS A 93 -4.67 -0.38 -3.53
CA CYS A 93 -5.12 0.06 -2.22
C CYS A 93 -6.66 0.02 -2.18
N LEU A 94 -7.22 -0.97 -1.49
CA LEU A 94 -8.66 -1.13 -1.33
C LEU A 94 -9.25 -0.15 -0.29
N THR A 95 -8.39 0.46 0.53
CA THR A 95 -8.77 1.54 1.45
C THR A 95 -8.95 2.89 0.75
N TYR A 96 -8.49 3.05 -0.48
CA TYR A 96 -8.65 4.31 -1.21
C TYR A 96 -10.12 4.69 -1.35
N SER A 97 -10.41 5.97 -1.13
CA SER A 97 -11.70 6.59 -1.39
C SER A 97 -11.48 8.02 -1.88
N SER A 98 -12.22 8.44 -2.91
CA SER A 98 -12.12 9.78 -3.49
C SER A 98 -12.88 10.82 -2.65
N ARG A 99 -12.38 12.06 -2.63
CA ARG A 99 -13.05 13.23 -2.04
C ARG A 99 -14.27 13.69 -2.85
#